data_AF-A0A085MYH3-F1
#
_entry.id   AF-A0A085MYH3-F1
#
_cell.length_a   1.000
_cell.length_b   1.000
_cell.length_c   1.000
_cell.angle_alpha   90.00
_cell.angle_beta   90.00
_cell.angle_gamma   90.00
#
_symmetry.space_group_name_H-M   'P 1'
#
loop_
_entity.id
_entity.type
_entity.pdbx_description
1 polymer ?
#
loop_
_entity_poly.entity_id
_entity_poly.type
_entity_poly.pdbx_seq_one_letter_code
_entity_poly.pdbx_strand_id
1 'polypeptide(L)'
;MNSVRPGGIGQSEGAKSPYFDWQRRNGEEVIRGLDCPLGISSGIALAGKALCIGSLCSIALAGGAVFGTCKLLGISKINLICFRDMVLFNVGLVVPLFFAFIYIWPLYLWLSYVKHQRVKLSRLVQDFTNKTILLVTAHPDDECMFFAPTLLNLRRMSCHIIVVCLTSGGYRHSREVRKLELHNSCRLLGVPKEDVLVLDDNRFPDNPMISWDQDCVTSLLEKIMISRNVDVVFTFDQFGVSGHLNHCSIHRSFRQLLQQHRMPKDARLYVLDTVSLVRKYSGIFDFVLVLPQCGLSDKLCFINSPIDALRSCHAMSMHGSQLAWFRLLYLLYSRYMFINQFTRLK
;
A
#
# COMPACT_ATOMS: atom_id res chain seq x y z
N MET A 1 -48.01 -28.29 35.03
CA MET A 1 -47.41 -28.73 33.75
C MET A 1 -48.07 -27.95 32.63
N ASN A 2 -47.37 -26.98 32.05
CA ASN A 2 -47.59 -26.51 30.68
C ASN A 2 -46.31 -25.82 30.23
N SER A 3 -45.72 -26.38 29.19
CA SER A 3 -44.39 -26.11 28.66
C SER A 3 -44.38 -24.83 27.83
N VAL A 4 -43.48 -23.91 28.18
CA VAL A 4 -43.12 -22.76 27.35
C VAL A 4 -42.16 -23.27 26.26
N ARG A 5 -42.60 -23.22 24.99
CA ARG A 5 -41.68 -23.36 23.85
C ARG A 5 -40.93 -22.03 23.67
N PRO A 6 -39.59 -22.02 23.57
CA PRO A 6 -38.88 -20.81 23.20
C PRO A 6 -39.06 -20.56 21.69
N GLY A 7 -39.52 -19.36 21.35
CA GLY A 7 -39.63 -18.87 19.98
C GLY A 7 -38.26 -18.84 19.30
N GLY A 8 -38.22 -19.38 18.09
CA GLY A 8 -37.02 -19.50 17.28
C GLY A 8 -36.38 -18.14 16.99
N ILE A 9 -35.09 -18.06 17.27
CA ILE A 9 -34.19 -17.06 16.72
C ILE A 9 -34.18 -17.28 15.21
N GLY A 10 -34.86 -16.41 14.47
CA GLY A 10 -34.65 -16.29 13.03
C GLY A 10 -33.19 -15.92 12.78
N GLN A 11 -32.41 -16.89 12.35
CA GLN A 11 -31.09 -16.63 11.77
C GLN A 11 -31.32 -15.79 10.52
N SER A 12 -31.02 -14.50 10.59
CA SER A 12 -30.83 -13.70 9.38
C SER A 12 -29.64 -14.32 8.64
N GLU A 13 -29.89 -14.93 7.48
CA GLU A 13 -28.83 -15.35 6.57
C GLU A 13 -27.87 -14.18 6.36
N GLY A 14 -26.62 -14.37 6.77
CA GLY A 14 -25.62 -13.31 6.83
C GLY A 14 -25.35 -12.72 5.45
N ALA A 15 -25.76 -11.47 5.24
CA ALA A 15 -25.31 -10.68 4.11
C ALA A 15 -23.78 -10.64 4.12
N LYS A 16 -23.14 -11.34 3.17
CA LYS A 16 -21.69 -11.37 3.02
C LYS A 16 -21.19 -9.96 2.74
N SER A 17 -20.13 -9.52 3.44
CA SER A 17 -19.58 -8.19 3.23
C SER A 17 -19.14 -8.02 1.77
N PRO A 18 -19.57 -6.94 1.07
CA PRO A 18 -19.22 -6.69 -0.33
C PRO A 18 -17.72 -6.72 -0.62
N TYR A 19 -16.90 -6.39 0.38
CA TYR A 19 -15.45 -6.47 0.29
C TYR A 19 -14.95 -7.92 0.12
N PHE A 20 -15.47 -8.89 0.88
CA PHE A 20 -15.01 -10.28 0.78
C PHE A 20 -15.43 -10.92 -0.54
N ASP A 21 -16.62 -10.59 -1.05
CA ASP A 21 -17.05 -11.07 -2.36
C ASP A 21 -16.28 -10.38 -3.49
N TRP A 22 -15.92 -9.10 -3.34
CA TRP A 22 -15.01 -8.42 -4.26
C TRP A 22 -13.60 -9.04 -4.24
N GLN A 23 -13.05 -9.32 -3.05
CA GLN A 23 -11.75 -10.00 -2.90
C GLN A 23 -11.75 -11.38 -3.53
N ARG A 24 -12.83 -12.17 -3.39
CA ARG A 24 -12.94 -13.49 -4.02
C ARG A 24 -12.89 -13.37 -5.55
N ARG A 25 -13.70 -12.48 -6.13
CA ARG A 25 -13.72 -12.23 -7.59
C ARG A 25 -12.39 -11.71 -8.13
N ASN A 26 -11.77 -10.74 -7.46
CA ASN A 26 -10.53 -10.12 -7.93
C ASN A 26 -9.29 -10.97 -7.60
N GLY A 27 -9.35 -11.82 -6.57
CA GLY A 27 -8.36 -12.86 -6.33
C GLY A 27 -8.35 -13.88 -7.46
N GLU A 28 -9.54 -14.30 -7.90
CA GLU A 28 -9.69 -15.18 -9.07
C GLU A 28 -9.29 -14.48 -10.39
N GLU A 29 -9.59 -13.19 -10.59
CA GLU A 29 -9.14 -12.44 -11.78
C GLU A 29 -7.64 -12.18 -11.79
N VAL A 30 -6.96 -12.05 -10.65
CA VAL A 30 -5.49 -12.06 -10.64
C VAL A 30 -5.00 -13.42 -11.09
N ILE A 31 -5.62 -14.53 -10.65
CA ILE A 31 -5.25 -15.88 -11.09
C ILE A 31 -5.54 -16.08 -12.60
N ARG A 32 -6.68 -15.61 -13.11
CA ARG A 32 -7.07 -15.72 -14.54
C ARG A 32 -6.38 -14.70 -15.44
N GLY A 33 -6.03 -13.51 -14.94
CA GLY A 33 -5.25 -12.50 -15.67
C GLY A 33 -3.77 -12.86 -15.80
N LEU A 34 -3.31 -13.79 -14.96
CA LEU A 34 -2.05 -14.50 -15.16
C LEU A 34 -2.14 -15.59 -16.25
N ASP A 35 -3.35 -15.94 -16.73
CA ASP A 35 -3.61 -16.77 -17.92
C ASP A 35 -3.70 -15.92 -19.22
N CYS A 36 -2.98 -14.80 -19.26
CA CYS A 36 -2.55 -14.19 -20.52
C CYS A 36 -1.63 -15.20 -21.25
N PRO A 37 -1.53 -15.24 -22.60
CA PRO A 37 -0.71 -16.22 -23.34
C PRO A 37 0.81 -16.17 -23.05
N LEU A 38 1.23 -15.40 -22.05
CA LEU A 38 2.60 -15.18 -21.60
C LEU A 38 2.89 -15.73 -20.18
N GLY A 39 2.03 -16.57 -19.60
CA GLY A 39 2.40 -17.51 -18.53
C GLY A 39 3.05 -16.89 -17.28
N ILE A 40 2.34 -16.03 -16.54
CA ILE A 40 2.92 -15.31 -15.38
C ILE A 40 2.56 -16.01 -14.05
N SER A 41 1.53 -16.87 -14.01
CA SER A 41 1.22 -17.73 -12.84
C SER A 41 2.26 -18.84 -12.66
N SER A 42 2.81 -19.34 -13.77
CA SER A 42 4.05 -20.09 -13.75
C SER A 42 5.17 -19.17 -13.29
N GLY A 43 5.31 -17.95 -13.81
CA GLY A 43 6.37 -16.98 -13.49
C GLY A 43 6.78 -16.77 -12.02
N ILE A 44 5.88 -16.77 -11.02
CA ILE A 44 6.26 -16.53 -9.60
C ILE A 44 6.63 -17.84 -8.88
N ALA A 45 5.87 -18.92 -9.10
CA ALA A 45 6.23 -20.25 -8.61
C ALA A 45 7.45 -20.81 -9.38
N LEU A 46 7.61 -20.45 -10.64
CA LEU A 46 8.74 -20.68 -11.53
C LEU A 46 9.86 -19.69 -11.23
N ALA A 47 9.65 -18.48 -10.71
CA ALA A 47 10.74 -17.63 -10.22
C ALA A 47 11.24 -18.13 -8.87
N GLY A 48 10.37 -18.52 -7.93
CA GLY A 48 10.78 -19.16 -6.69
C GLY A 48 11.46 -20.51 -6.93
N LYS A 49 10.87 -21.35 -7.79
CA LYS A 49 11.50 -22.60 -8.24
C LYS A 49 12.72 -22.34 -9.11
N ALA A 50 12.79 -21.33 -9.97
CA ALA A 50 13.99 -20.97 -10.76
C ALA A 50 14.98 -20.10 -9.98
N LEU A 51 14.69 -19.65 -8.77
CA LEU A 51 15.66 -19.11 -7.84
C LEU A 51 16.30 -20.26 -7.06
N CYS A 52 15.55 -21.27 -6.62
CA CYS A 52 16.10 -22.48 -6.02
C CYS A 52 16.79 -23.38 -7.07
N ILE A 53 16.10 -23.71 -8.17
CA ILE A 53 16.63 -24.40 -9.34
C ILE A 53 17.63 -23.52 -10.05
N GLY A 54 17.53 -22.20 -10.09
CA GLY A 54 18.58 -21.36 -10.68
C GLY A 54 19.81 -21.25 -9.79
N SER A 55 19.68 -21.28 -8.46
CA SER A 55 20.85 -21.37 -7.58
C SER A 55 21.49 -22.76 -7.68
N LEU A 56 20.70 -23.83 -7.70
CA LEU A 56 21.16 -25.22 -7.86
C LEU A 56 21.64 -25.54 -9.29
N CYS A 57 21.00 -24.98 -10.31
CA CYS A 57 21.39 -25.04 -11.72
C CYS A 57 22.50 -24.04 -12.02
N SER A 58 22.70 -22.93 -11.33
CA SER A 58 23.90 -22.11 -11.51
C SER A 58 25.11 -22.85 -10.95
N ILE A 59 24.95 -23.58 -9.84
CA ILE A 59 25.98 -24.49 -9.32
C ILE A 59 26.18 -25.70 -10.26
N ALA A 60 25.09 -26.30 -10.76
CA ALA A 60 25.15 -27.48 -11.65
C ALA A 60 25.43 -27.15 -13.14
N LEU A 61 25.13 -25.95 -13.63
CA LEU A 61 25.52 -25.40 -14.94
C LEU A 61 26.93 -24.84 -14.85
N ALA A 62 27.38 -24.27 -13.73
CA ALA A 62 28.79 -23.97 -13.55
C ALA A 62 29.61 -25.26 -13.60
N GLY A 63 29.18 -26.33 -12.91
CA GLY A 63 29.81 -27.66 -13.03
C GLY A 63 29.62 -28.33 -14.40
N GLY A 64 28.42 -28.23 -14.97
CA GLY A 64 28.01 -28.91 -16.20
C GLY A 64 28.45 -28.22 -17.49
N ALA A 65 28.45 -26.89 -17.54
CA ALA A 65 29.03 -26.12 -18.64
C ALA A 65 30.54 -26.31 -18.67
N VAL A 66 31.20 -26.36 -17.51
CA VAL A 66 32.62 -26.74 -17.43
C VAL A 66 32.84 -28.12 -18.02
N PHE A 67 32.09 -29.13 -17.56
CA PHE A 67 32.26 -30.50 -18.01
C PHE A 67 31.96 -30.64 -19.51
N GLY A 68 30.94 -29.95 -20.00
CA GLY A 68 30.57 -29.90 -21.42
C GLY A 68 31.61 -29.18 -22.29
N THR A 69 32.16 -28.06 -21.83
CA THR A 69 33.18 -27.28 -22.57
C THR A 69 34.51 -28.05 -22.61
N CYS A 70 34.91 -28.68 -21.51
CA CYS A 70 36.09 -29.55 -21.49
C CYS A 70 35.94 -30.76 -22.44
N LYS A 71 34.74 -31.34 -22.54
CA LYS A 71 34.47 -32.46 -23.45
C LYS A 71 34.44 -32.02 -24.93
N LEU A 72 33.89 -30.85 -25.24
CA LEU A 72 33.92 -30.24 -26.58
C LEU A 72 35.34 -29.87 -27.05
N LEU A 73 36.21 -29.48 -26.12
CA LEU A 73 37.62 -29.14 -26.40
C LEU A 73 38.56 -30.36 -26.32
N GLY A 74 38.03 -31.59 -26.15
CA GLY A 74 38.84 -32.82 -26.12
C GLY A 74 39.70 -32.99 -24.85
N ILE A 75 39.43 -32.25 -23.78
CA ILE A 75 40.20 -32.26 -22.54
C ILE A 75 39.77 -33.47 -21.69
N SER A 76 40.56 -34.54 -21.71
CA SER A 76 40.25 -35.81 -21.05
C SER A 76 40.63 -35.86 -19.57
N LYS A 77 41.46 -34.92 -19.08
CA LYS A 77 41.86 -34.79 -17.66
C LYS A 77 41.90 -33.32 -17.26
N ILE A 78 41.02 -32.92 -16.35
CA ILE A 78 41.09 -31.63 -15.68
C ILE A 78 41.99 -31.82 -14.45
N ASN A 79 43.14 -31.15 -14.41
CA ASN A 79 43.98 -31.15 -13.20
C ASN A 79 43.19 -30.56 -12.02
N LEU A 80 43.35 -31.14 -10.83
CA LEU A 80 42.61 -30.73 -9.62
C LEU A 80 42.75 -29.22 -9.31
N ILE A 81 43.90 -28.64 -9.68
CA ILE A 81 44.19 -27.19 -9.58
C ILE A 81 43.29 -26.39 -10.52
N CYS A 82 43.13 -26.81 -11.78
CA CYS A 82 42.26 -26.15 -12.76
C CYS A 82 40.78 -26.24 -12.35
N PHE A 83 40.35 -27.37 -11.80
CA PHE A 83 39.00 -27.52 -11.23
C PHE A 83 38.79 -26.57 -10.04
N ARG A 84 39.76 -26.50 -9.12
CA ARG A 84 39.73 -25.58 -7.97
C ARG A 84 39.66 -24.12 -8.41
N ASP A 85 40.51 -23.70 -9.35
CA ASP A 85 40.59 -22.30 -9.78
C ASP A 85 39.31 -21.86 -10.52
N MET A 86 38.66 -22.79 -11.22
CA MET A 86 37.41 -22.55 -11.93
C MET A 86 36.18 -22.62 -11.00
N VAL A 87 36.20 -23.44 -9.94
CA VAL A 87 35.21 -23.36 -8.85
C VAL A 87 35.38 -22.03 -8.11
N LEU A 88 36.61 -21.61 -7.82
CA LEU A 88 36.91 -20.31 -7.21
C LEU A 88 36.46 -19.15 -8.11
N PHE A 89 36.60 -19.25 -9.43
CA PHE A 89 36.08 -18.26 -10.38
C PHE A 89 34.55 -18.19 -10.38
N ASN A 90 33.85 -19.34 -10.43
CA ASN A 90 32.39 -19.36 -10.42
C ASN A 90 31.81 -18.88 -9.08
N VAL A 91 32.38 -19.33 -7.95
CA VAL A 91 31.97 -18.86 -6.62
C VAL A 91 32.37 -17.40 -6.39
N GLY A 92 33.52 -16.97 -6.91
CA GLY A 92 34.04 -15.61 -6.75
C GLY A 92 33.41 -14.56 -7.68
N LEU A 93 32.83 -14.96 -8.82
CA LEU A 93 32.26 -14.04 -9.80
C LEU A 93 30.76 -14.25 -10.03
N VAL A 94 30.30 -15.48 -10.29
CA VAL A 94 28.91 -15.76 -10.66
C VAL A 94 27.97 -15.57 -9.47
N VAL A 95 28.38 -16.01 -8.27
CA VAL A 95 27.57 -15.85 -7.06
C VAL A 95 27.38 -14.36 -6.69
N PRO A 96 28.45 -13.52 -6.65
CA PRO A 96 28.28 -12.08 -6.46
C PRO A 96 27.45 -11.40 -7.56
N LEU A 97 27.61 -11.78 -8.83
CA LEU A 97 26.80 -11.23 -9.93
C LEU A 97 25.32 -11.64 -9.83
N PHE A 98 25.04 -12.87 -9.38
CA PHE A 98 23.68 -13.33 -9.12
C PHE A 98 23.04 -12.58 -7.95
N PHE A 99 23.77 -12.38 -6.85
CA PHE A 99 23.29 -11.56 -5.73
C PHE A 99 23.15 -10.08 -6.12
N ALA A 100 24.06 -9.55 -6.94
CA ALA A 100 23.92 -8.22 -7.53
C ALA A 100 22.65 -8.13 -8.38
N PHE A 101 22.36 -9.13 -9.21
CA PHE A 101 21.11 -9.18 -9.97
C PHE A 101 19.88 -9.30 -9.08
N ILE A 102 19.93 -10.06 -7.98
CA ILE A 102 18.78 -10.20 -7.07
C ILE A 102 18.51 -8.92 -6.28
N TYR A 103 19.55 -8.20 -5.83
CA TYR A 103 19.38 -7.08 -4.91
C TYR A 103 19.59 -5.71 -5.56
N ILE A 104 20.58 -5.57 -6.43
CA ILE A 104 20.93 -4.30 -7.09
C ILE A 104 19.94 -4.01 -8.23
N TRP A 105 19.53 -5.01 -9.00
CA TRP A 105 18.61 -4.79 -10.12
C TRP A 105 17.23 -4.29 -9.66
N PRO A 106 16.54 -4.89 -8.67
CA PRO A 106 15.27 -4.34 -8.17
C PRO A 106 15.43 -2.96 -7.54
N LEU A 107 16.55 -2.71 -6.86
CA LEU A 107 16.83 -1.39 -6.31
C LEU A 107 17.04 -0.34 -7.43
N TYR A 108 17.78 -0.69 -8.47
CA TYR A 108 17.97 0.16 -9.65
C TYR A 108 16.63 0.44 -10.35
N LEU A 109 15.82 -0.59 -10.58
CA LEU A 109 14.48 -0.45 -11.15
C LEU A 109 13.59 0.43 -10.27
N TRP A 110 13.61 0.25 -8.95
CA TRP A 110 12.86 1.08 -8.01
C TRP A 110 13.30 2.54 -8.08
N LEU A 111 14.61 2.81 -8.06
CA LEU A 111 15.15 4.17 -8.16
C LEU A 111 14.80 4.83 -9.51
N SER A 112 14.95 4.08 -10.60
CA SER A 112 14.56 4.53 -11.96
C SER A 112 13.07 4.85 -12.02
N TYR A 113 12.24 3.99 -11.42
CA TYR A 113 10.80 4.18 -11.35
C TYR A 113 10.41 5.41 -10.53
N VAL A 114 10.99 5.59 -9.33
CA VAL A 114 10.79 6.79 -8.50
C VAL A 114 11.16 8.04 -9.30
N LYS A 115 12.27 8.03 -10.02
CA LYS A 115 12.70 9.17 -10.86
C LYS A 115 11.68 9.45 -11.97
N HIS A 116 11.29 8.44 -12.74
CA HIS A 116 10.33 8.60 -13.83
C HIS A 116 8.97 9.11 -13.32
N GLN A 117 8.49 8.53 -12.22
CA GLN A 117 7.20 8.87 -11.65
C GLN A 117 7.19 10.24 -11.00
N ARG A 118 8.29 10.70 -10.39
CA ARG A 118 8.39 12.09 -9.92
C ARG A 118 8.21 13.10 -11.04
N VAL A 119 8.74 12.83 -12.23
CA VAL A 119 8.57 13.69 -13.41
C VAL A 119 7.13 13.65 -13.94
N LYS A 120 6.47 12.50 -13.92
CA LYS A 120 5.06 12.39 -14.31
C LYS A 120 4.15 13.09 -13.29
N LEU A 121 4.37 12.81 -12.00
CA LEU A 121 3.63 13.37 -10.88
C LEU A 121 3.75 14.89 -10.86
N SER A 122 4.95 15.45 -11.10
CA SER A 122 5.10 16.90 -11.14
C SER A 122 4.23 17.57 -12.21
N ARG A 123 3.93 16.89 -13.33
CA ARG A 123 3.01 17.38 -14.36
C ARG A 123 1.54 17.23 -13.95
N LEU A 124 1.16 16.08 -13.40
CA LEU A 124 -0.23 15.81 -12.99
C LEU A 124 -0.66 16.62 -11.77
N VAL A 125 0.30 17.00 -10.93
CA VAL A 125 0.09 17.63 -9.63
C VAL A 125 0.55 19.09 -9.63
N GLN A 126 0.96 19.64 -10.79
CA GLN A 126 1.26 21.07 -10.96
C GLN A 126 0.11 21.95 -10.43
N ASP A 127 -1.13 21.50 -10.63
CA ASP A 127 -2.37 22.12 -10.15
C ASP A 127 -2.57 22.10 -8.64
N PHE A 128 -1.68 21.48 -7.85
CA PHE A 128 -1.80 21.48 -6.38
C PHE A 128 -0.94 22.57 -5.73
N THR A 129 -0.18 23.32 -6.53
CA THR A 129 0.59 24.47 -6.04
C THR A 129 -0.36 25.51 -5.44
N ASN A 130 -0.05 25.98 -4.23
CA ASN A 130 -0.84 26.90 -3.42
C ASN A 130 -2.26 26.41 -3.10
N LYS A 131 -2.48 25.09 -3.12
CA LYS A 131 -3.75 24.45 -2.77
C LYS A 131 -3.73 23.91 -1.34
N THR A 132 -4.89 23.90 -0.70
CA THR A 132 -5.10 23.24 0.58
C THR A 132 -5.58 21.81 0.35
N ILE A 133 -4.77 20.85 0.78
CA ILE A 133 -4.98 19.43 0.66
C ILE A 133 -5.43 18.87 2.00
N LEU A 134 -6.58 18.20 2.01
CA LEU A 134 -7.13 17.51 3.18
C LEU A 134 -6.93 15.99 3.03
N LEU A 135 -6.19 15.38 3.95
CA LEU A 135 -6.20 13.93 4.15
C LEU A 135 -7.19 13.58 5.27
N VAL A 136 -8.18 12.75 4.97
CA VAL A 136 -9.14 12.26 5.97
C VAL A 136 -8.91 10.78 6.24
N THR A 137 -8.57 10.45 7.49
CA THR A 137 -8.40 9.09 8.00
C THR A 137 -9.40 8.78 9.11
N ALA A 138 -9.59 7.49 9.39
CA ALA A 138 -10.44 7.09 10.49
C ALA A 138 -9.65 7.08 11.80
N HIS A 139 -8.49 6.44 11.82
CA HIS A 139 -7.77 6.07 13.05
C HIS A 139 -6.34 6.62 13.12
N PRO A 140 -5.79 6.78 14.35
CA PRO A 140 -4.37 7.05 14.55
C PRO A 140 -3.50 5.85 14.15
N ASP A 141 -2.77 5.95 13.04
CA ASP A 141 -1.89 4.96 12.38
C ASP A 141 -2.19 4.86 10.86
N ASP A 142 -3.44 5.14 10.46
CA ASP A 142 -3.86 5.13 9.06
C ASP A 142 -2.97 6.02 8.17
N GLU A 143 -2.54 7.18 8.68
CA GLU A 143 -1.77 8.17 7.94
C GLU A 143 -0.42 7.62 7.48
N CYS A 144 0.22 6.79 8.32
CA CYS A 144 1.52 6.21 8.01
C CYS A 144 1.39 4.83 7.34
N MET A 145 0.35 4.07 7.68
CA MET A 145 0.13 2.74 7.12
C MET A 145 -0.41 2.75 5.69
N PHE A 146 -1.22 3.75 5.35
CA PHE A 146 -1.90 3.81 4.05
C PHE A 146 -1.49 5.02 3.22
N PHE A 147 -1.09 6.14 3.84
CA PHE A 147 -0.91 7.41 3.16
C PHE A 147 0.51 8.00 3.25
N ALA A 148 1.48 7.30 3.83
CA ALA A 148 2.84 7.82 3.95
C ALA A 148 3.47 8.18 2.58
N PRO A 149 3.33 7.36 1.51
CA PRO A 149 3.78 7.78 0.18
C PRO A 149 3.16 9.09 -0.31
N THR A 150 1.87 9.29 -0.04
CA THR A 150 1.16 10.52 -0.40
C THR A 150 1.73 11.73 0.34
N LEU A 151 1.80 11.67 1.67
CA LEU A 151 2.28 12.77 2.51
C LEU A 151 3.75 13.12 2.21
N LEU A 152 4.63 12.12 2.09
CA LEU A 152 6.05 12.33 1.83
C LEU A 152 6.34 12.92 0.44
N ASN A 153 5.47 12.66 -0.54
CA ASN A 153 5.58 13.29 -1.86
C ASN A 153 4.98 14.70 -1.87
N LEU A 154 3.79 14.89 -1.30
CA LEU A 154 3.13 16.20 -1.26
C LEU A 154 3.90 17.24 -0.44
N ARG A 155 4.58 16.85 0.64
CA ARG A 155 5.39 17.79 1.45
C ARG A 155 6.53 18.47 0.67
N ARG A 156 6.91 17.93 -0.49
CA ARG A 156 7.93 18.51 -1.38
C ARG A 156 7.35 19.55 -2.33
N MET A 157 6.05 19.71 -2.32
CA MET A 157 5.30 20.63 -3.16
C MET A 157 4.90 21.84 -2.32
N SER A 158 4.76 22.99 -2.96
CA SER A 158 4.25 24.20 -2.31
C SER A 158 2.74 24.13 -2.13
N CYS A 159 2.27 23.19 -1.30
CA CYS A 159 0.86 22.99 -0.95
C CYS A 159 0.71 22.96 0.58
N HIS A 160 -0.48 23.26 1.07
CA HIS A 160 -0.79 23.19 2.50
C HIS A 160 -1.49 21.87 2.80
N ILE A 161 -0.96 21.06 3.71
CA ILE A 161 -1.50 19.72 3.99
C ILE A 161 -2.13 19.72 5.38
N ILE A 162 -3.41 19.36 5.45
CA ILE A 162 -4.17 19.19 6.68
C ILE A 162 -4.53 17.70 6.81
N VAL A 163 -4.29 17.12 7.99
CA VAL A 163 -4.68 15.74 8.31
C VAL A 163 -5.81 15.78 9.32
N VAL A 164 -6.92 15.13 8.99
CA VAL A 164 -8.06 14.95 9.89
C VAL A 164 -8.22 13.47 10.20
N CYS A 165 -8.16 13.13 11.47
CA CYS A 165 -8.44 11.79 11.98
C CYS A 165 -9.77 11.83 12.74
N LEU A 166 -10.75 11.05 12.29
CA LEU A 166 -12.13 11.15 12.80
C LEU A 166 -12.35 10.52 14.18
N THR A 167 -11.39 9.74 14.68
CA THR A 167 -11.42 9.25 16.07
C THR A 167 -10.04 9.30 16.71
N SER A 168 -10.02 9.44 18.04
CA SER A 168 -8.81 9.39 18.86
C SER A 168 -8.27 7.98 19.09
N GLY A 169 -8.93 6.94 18.54
CA GLY A 169 -8.41 5.58 18.56
C GLY A 169 -8.64 4.81 19.88
N GLY A 170 -9.69 5.16 20.61
CA GLY A 170 -9.92 4.67 21.98
C GLY A 170 -10.42 3.24 22.14
N TYR A 171 -10.39 2.37 21.12
CA TYR A 171 -11.01 1.04 21.22
C TYR A 171 -10.31 0.13 22.24
N ARG A 172 -8.98 0.03 22.14
CA ARG A 172 -8.14 -0.88 22.94
C ARG A 172 -7.04 -0.18 23.73
N HIS A 173 -6.86 1.12 23.51
CA HIS A 173 -5.73 1.88 24.03
C HIS A 173 -6.16 3.27 24.50
N SER A 174 -5.27 3.94 25.22
CA SER A 174 -5.50 5.31 25.68
C SER A 174 -5.59 6.27 24.50
N ARG A 175 -6.71 7.02 24.44
CA ARG A 175 -6.97 8.07 23.45
C ARG A 175 -5.86 9.13 23.44
N GLU A 176 -5.39 9.52 24.62
CA GLU A 176 -4.35 10.55 24.77
C GLU A 176 -2.99 10.08 24.24
N VAL A 177 -2.66 8.80 24.46
CA VAL A 177 -1.44 8.21 23.89
C VAL A 177 -1.53 8.23 22.38
N ARG A 178 -2.61 7.68 21.79
CA ARG A 178 -2.76 7.60 20.32
C ARG A 178 -2.82 8.96 19.64
N LYS A 179 -3.42 9.99 20.27
CA LYS A 179 -3.36 11.38 19.79
C LYS A 179 -1.90 11.86 19.68
N LEU A 180 -1.10 11.64 20.72
CA LEU A 180 0.31 12.03 20.74
C LEU A 180 1.13 11.26 19.69
N GLU A 181 0.90 9.96 19.57
CA GLU A 181 1.54 9.10 18.56
C GLU A 181 1.25 9.59 17.14
N LEU A 182 -0.01 9.91 16.83
CA LEU A 182 -0.41 10.49 15.54
C LEU A 182 0.27 11.82 15.26
N HIS A 183 0.27 12.75 16.21
CA HIS A 183 0.96 14.03 16.03
C HIS A 183 2.45 13.85 15.75
N ASN A 184 3.10 12.93 16.46
CA ASN A 184 4.51 12.62 16.25
C ASN A 184 4.78 11.98 14.89
N SER A 185 3.93 11.06 14.45
CA SER A 185 3.99 10.43 13.13
C SER A 185 3.79 11.46 12.01
N CYS A 186 2.73 12.28 12.07
CA CYS A 186 2.46 13.35 11.12
C CYS A 186 3.64 14.33 11.00
N ARG A 187 4.26 14.70 12.13
CA ARG A 187 5.46 15.57 12.12
C ARG A 187 6.61 14.96 11.32
N LEU A 188 6.87 13.66 11.44
CA LEU A 188 7.89 12.96 10.64
C LEU A 188 7.53 12.91 9.15
N LEU A 189 6.24 12.78 8.85
CA LEU A 189 5.70 12.79 7.48
C LEU A 189 5.64 14.20 6.86
N GLY A 190 5.90 15.25 7.66
CA GLY A 190 6.00 16.64 7.19
C GLY A 190 4.75 17.48 7.39
N VAL A 191 3.82 17.05 8.27
CA VAL A 191 2.63 17.82 8.63
C VAL A 191 2.81 18.37 10.05
N PRO A 192 2.75 19.69 10.26
CA PRO A 192 2.94 20.29 11.57
C PRO A 192 1.71 20.05 12.47
N LYS A 193 1.87 20.21 13.79
CA LYS A 193 0.86 19.78 14.78
C LYS A 193 -0.47 20.53 14.61
N GLU A 194 -0.40 21.81 14.28
CA GLU A 194 -1.51 22.73 14.04
C GLU A 194 -2.41 22.32 12.86
N ASP A 195 -1.85 21.58 11.91
CA ASP A 195 -2.54 21.07 10.74
C ASP A 195 -3.03 19.62 10.91
N VAL A 196 -2.87 19.06 12.12
CA VAL A 196 -3.39 17.74 12.49
C VAL A 196 -4.57 17.90 13.42
N LEU A 197 -5.77 17.62 12.92
CA LEU A 197 -7.00 17.64 13.70
C LEU A 197 -7.42 16.21 14.07
N VAL A 198 -7.41 15.89 15.36
CA VAL A 198 -7.92 14.62 15.88
C VAL A 198 -9.24 14.87 16.56
N LEU A 199 -10.29 14.20 16.09
CA LEU A 199 -11.62 14.32 16.66
C LEU A 199 -11.82 13.32 17.80
N ASP A 200 -12.58 13.74 18.80
CA ASP A 200 -12.94 12.92 19.95
C ASP A 200 -14.44 13.09 20.22
N ASP A 201 -15.23 12.63 19.24
CA ASP A 201 -16.69 12.74 19.26
C ASP A 201 -17.30 11.35 19.49
N ASN A 202 -18.20 11.25 20.47
CA ASN A 202 -18.87 9.99 20.83
C ASN A 202 -19.75 9.44 19.69
N ARG A 203 -20.11 10.26 18.70
CA ARG A 203 -20.83 9.82 17.49
C ARG A 203 -19.97 8.97 16.56
N PHE A 204 -18.64 9.03 16.69
CA PHE A 204 -17.68 8.30 15.85
C PHE A 204 -16.82 7.34 16.69
N PRO A 205 -17.43 6.31 17.31
CA PRO A 205 -16.68 5.37 18.12
C PRO A 205 -15.64 4.61 17.28
N ASP A 206 -14.44 4.45 17.85
CA ASP A 206 -13.45 3.52 17.31
C ASP A 206 -13.92 2.09 17.60
N ASN A 207 -14.67 1.49 16.68
CA ASN A 207 -15.08 0.10 16.77
C ASN A 207 -15.18 -0.50 15.36
N PRO A 208 -14.46 -1.59 15.05
CA PRO A 208 -14.44 -2.18 13.71
C PRO A 208 -15.79 -2.77 13.27
N MET A 209 -16.69 -3.04 14.22
CA MET A 209 -18.00 -3.65 13.99
C MET A 209 -19.14 -2.64 13.88
N ILE A 210 -18.86 -1.35 14.10
CA ILE A 210 -19.87 -0.29 14.07
C ILE A 210 -19.63 0.57 12.85
N SER A 211 -20.66 0.77 12.03
CA SER A 211 -20.66 1.82 11.01
C SER A 211 -21.04 3.15 11.65
N TRP A 212 -20.34 4.22 11.30
CA TRP A 212 -20.74 5.56 11.70
C TRP A 212 -22.03 5.99 10.98
N ASP A 213 -22.79 6.87 11.63
CA ASP A 213 -23.93 7.53 11.02
C ASP A 213 -23.47 8.42 9.87
N GLN A 214 -24.01 8.16 8.68
CA GLN A 214 -23.51 8.75 7.45
C GLN A 214 -23.78 10.26 7.40
N ASP A 215 -24.96 10.72 7.82
CA ASP A 215 -25.33 12.13 7.79
C ASP A 215 -24.51 12.97 8.78
N CYS A 216 -24.21 12.41 9.96
CA CYS A 216 -23.31 13.02 10.93
C CYS A 216 -21.89 13.20 10.37
N VAL A 217 -21.31 12.17 9.73
CA VAL A 217 -19.98 12.25 9.12
C VAL A 217 -19.99 13.21 7.94
N THR A 218 -20.98 13.13 7.05
CA THR A 218 -21.16 14.05 5.91
C THR A 218 -21.19 15.51 6.35
N SER A 219 -22.02 15.85 7.34
CA SER A 219 -22.15 17.23 7.82
C SER A 219 -20.88 17.74 8.49
N LEU A 220 -20.17 16.87 9.21
CA LEU A 220 -18.87 17.20 9.81
C LEU A 220 -17.80 17.47 8.73
N LEU A 221 -17.69 16.59 7.72
CA LEU A 221 -16.70 16.73 6.66
C LEU A 221 -16.95 17.99 5.83
N GLU A 222 -18.19 18.30 5.48
CA GLU A 222 -18.57 19.54 4.80
C GLU A 222 -18.11 20.77 5.61
N LYS A 223 -18.42 20.80 6.91
CA LYS A 223 -18.01 21.89 7.81
C LYS A 223 -16.48 22.06 7.84
N ILE A 224 -15.73 20.96 7.93
CA ILE A 224 -14.26 20.99 7.92
C ILE A 224 -13.75 21.55 6.60
N MET A 225 -14.27 21.04 5.47
CA MET A 225 -13.83 21.48 4.15
C MET A 225 -14.06 22.97 3.90
N ILE A 226 -15.24 23.48 4.28
CA ILE A 226 -15.58 24.90 4.15
C ILE A 226 -14.68 25.75 5.07
N SER A 227 -14.59 25.39 6.35
CA SER A 227 -13.82 26.17 7.34
C SER A 227 -12.31 26.22 7.07
N ARG A 228 -11.77 25.23 6.36
CA ARG A 228 -10.35 25.14 6.02
C ARG A 228 -10.04 25.49 4.57
N ASN A 229 -11.05 25.92 3.79
CA ASN A 229 -10.92 26.27 2.38
C ASN A 229 -10.22 25.16 1.55
N VAL A 230 -10.74 23.94 1.64
CA VAL A 230 -10.10 22.75 1.05
C VAL A 230 -10.34 22.68 -0.46
N ASP A 231 -9.25 22.51 -1.22
CA ASP A 231 -9.28 22.35 -2.68
C ASP A 231 -9.18 20.88 -3.14
N VAL A 232 -8.47 20.04 -2.37
CA VAL A 232 -8.20 18.65 -2.75
C VAL A 232 -8.36 17.75 -1.53
N VAL A 233 -9.06 16.64 -1.70
CA VAL A 233 -9.29 15.65 -0.64
C VAL A 233 -8.67 14.32 -1.03
N PHE A 234 -7.96 13.71 -0.09
CA PHE A 234 -7.51 12.33 -0.13
C PHE A 234 -8.17 11.52 0.98
N THR A 235 -8.70 10.34 0.63
CA THR A 235 -9.26 9.41 1.62
C THR A 235 -9.36 7.99 1.05
N PHE A 236 -10.05 7.09 1.74
CA PHE A 236 -10.28 5.71 1.34
C PHE A 236 -11.33 5.56 0.23
N ASP A 237 -11.24 4.48 -0.54
CA ASP A 237 -12.30 4.08 -1.46
C ASP A 237 -13.45 3.33 -0.76
N GLN A 238 -14.42 2.85 -1.54
CA GLN A 238 -15.61 2.16 -1.06
C GLN A 238 -15.32 0.86 -0.28
N PHE A 239 -14.11 0.33 -0.38
CA PHE A 239 -13.69 -0.90 0.27
C PHE A 239 -12.77 -0.66 1.45
N GLY A 240 -12.36 0.59 1.72
CA GLY A 240 -11.67 0.93 2.95
C GLY A 240 -10.32 0.23 3.15
N VAL A 241 -9.65 -0.17 2.06
CA VAL A 241 -8.45 -1.03 2.00
C VAL A 241 -8.69 -2.47 2.46
N SER A 242 -9.33 -2.67 3.61
CA SER A 242 -9.52 -3.98 4.27
C SER A 242 -10.98 -4.35 4.53
N GLY A 243 -11.93 -3.55 4.06
CA GLY A 243 -13.35 -3.67 4.39
C GLY A 243 -13.73 -3.04 5.73
N HIS A 244 -12.84 -2.23 6.34
CA HIS A 244 -13.09 -1.61 7.63
C HIS A 244 -14.27 -0.62 7.55
N LEU A 245 -15.30 -0.81 8.39
CA LEU A 245 -16.55 -0.05 8.31
C LEU A 245 -16.35 1.46 8.45
N ASN A 246 -15.48 1.92 9.36
CA ASN A 246 -15.16 3.34 9.52
C ASN A 246 -14.56 3.96 8.25
N HIS A 247 -13.64 3.26 7.57
CA HIS A 247 -13.03 3.74 6.32
C HIS A 247 -14.10 3.83 5.22
N CYS A 248 -14.94 2.80 5.10
CA CYS A 248 -16.05 2.78 4.16
C CYS A 248 -17.09 3.87 4.47
N SER A 249 -17.27 4.26 5.74
CA SER A 249 -18.17 5.33 6.16
C SER A 249 -17.68 6.70 5.68
N ILE A 250 -16.36 6.96 5.76
CA ILE A 250 -15.77 8.18 5.20
C ILE A 250 -16.03 8.25 3.70
N HIS A 251 -15.77 7.17 2.96
CA HIS A 251 -16.02 7.11 1.53
C HIS A 251 -17.49 7.41 1.17
N ARG A 252 -18.43 6.72 1.83
CA ARG A 252 -19.87 6.93 1.60
C ARG A 252 -20.30 8.37 1.86
N SER A 253 -19.75 8.99 2.90
CA SER A 253 -20.05 10.38 3.26
C SER A 253 -19.60 11.37 2.18
N PHE A 254 -18.40 11.19 1.63
CA PHE A 254 -17.94 11.99 0.50
C PHE A 254 -18.73 11.72 -0.79
N ARG A 255 -19.15 10.47 -1.03
CA ARG A 255 -20.04 10.16 -2.16
C ARG A 255 -21.37 10.88 -2.04
N GLN A 256 -21.94 10.95 -0.84
CA GLN A 256 -23.13 11.72 -0.58
C GLN A 256 -22.91 13.22 -0.81
N LEU A 257 -21.79 13.81 -0.35
CA LEU A 257 -21.47 15.22 -0.62
C LEU A 257 -21.40 15.53 -2.12
N LEU A 258 -20.79 14.63 -2.91
CA LEU A 258 -20.74 14.77 -4.37
C LEU A 258 -22.13 14.70 -5.00
N GLN A 259 -22.93 13.68 -4.66
CA GLN A 259 -24.28 13.49 -5.20
C GLN A 259 -25.22 14.65 -4.86
N GLN A 260 -25.07 15.22 -3.67
CA GLN A 260 -25.85 16.35 -3.18
C GLN A 260 -25.28 17.71 -3.62
N HIS A 261 -24.21 17.75 -4.41
CA HIS A 261 -23.54 18.98 -4.86
C HIS A 261 -23.13 19.91 -3.69
N ARG A 262 -22.74 19.30 -2.57
CA ARG A 262 -22.35 19.97 -1.31
C ARG A 262 -20.83 20.07 -1.11
N MET A 263 -20.06 19.51 -2.04
CA MET A 263 -18.61 19.73 -2.07
C MET A 263 -18.31 21.21 -2.35
N PRO A 264 -17.28 21.81 -1.73
CA PRO A 264 -16.83 23.14 -2.11
C PRO A 264 -16.56 23.24 -3.61
N LYS A 265 -16.79 24.42 -4.17
CA LYS A 265 -16.64 24.67 -5.60
C LYS A 265 -15.23 24.29 -6.06
N ASP A 266 -15.15 23.54 -7.15
CA ASP A 266 -13.91 23.04 -7.77
C ASP A 266 -13.07 22.09 -6.90
N ALA A 267 -13.55 21.68 -5.71
CA ALA A 267 -12.84 20.73 -4.87
C ALA A 267 -12.76 19.35 -5.54
N ARG A 268 -11.56 18.75 -5.51
CA ARG A 268 -11.29 17.45 -6.13
C ARG A 268 -11.18 16.36 -5.09
N LEU A 269 -11.92 15.27 -5.27
CA LEU A 269 -11.85 14.09 -4.40
C LEU A 269 -11.05 12.96 -5.05
N TYR A 270 -10.03 12.48 -4.33
CA TYR A 270 -9.21 11.33 -4.70
C TYR A 270 -9.34 10.24 -3.64
N VAL A 271 -9.63 9.02 -4.07
CA VAL A 271 -9.77 7.87 -3.18
C VAL A 271 -8.70 6.82 -3.44
N LEU A 272 -8.12 6.31 -2.35
CA LEU A 272 -7.06 5.31 -2.37
C LEU A 272 -7.61 3.98 -2.85
N ASP A 273 -7.04 3.44 -3.93
CA ASP A 273 -7.47 2.18 -4.51
C ASP A 273 -7.25 1.02 -3.52
N THR A 274 -8.34 0.32 -3.18
CA THR A 274 -8.27 -1.00 -2.56
C THR A 274 -7.83 -2.04 -3.60
N VAL A 275 -6.88 -2.88 -3.21
CA VAL A 275 -6.34 -3.94 -4.08
C VAL A 275 -6.60 -5.34 -3.53
N SER A 276 -6.45 -6.35 -4.38
CA SER A 276 -6.50 -7.75 -3.95
C SER A 276 -5.43 -8.05 -2.90
N LEU A 277 -5.66 -9.04 -2.03
CA LEU A 277 -4.70 -9.40 -0.99
C LEU A 277 -3.30 -9.74 -1.53
N VAL A 278 -3.22 -10.39 -2.69
CA VAL A 278 -1.93 -10.70 -3.34
C VAL A 278 -1.16 -9.42 -3.66
N ARG A 279 -1.83 -8.43 -4.27
CA ARG A 279 -1.23 -7.12 -4.54
C ARG A 279 -0.98 -6.30 -3.29
N LYS A 280 -1.81 -6.48 -2.27
CA LYS A 280 -1.65 -5.79 -0.98
C LYS A 280 -0.31 -6.16 -0.35
N TYR A 281 0.05 -7.44 -0.40
CA TYR A 281 1.26 -7.97 0.25
C TYR A 281 2.41 -8.29 -0.71
N SER A 282 2.37 -7.81 -1.96
CA SER A 282 3.49 -7.93 -2.92
C SER A 282 4.57 -6.88 -2.70
N GLY A 283 4.35 -5.91 -1.81
CA GLY A 283 5.31 -4.88 -1.43
C GLY A 283 5.86 -4.11 -2.61
N ILE A 284 7.18 -4.07 -2.71
CA ILE A 284 7.91 -3.38 -3.78
C ILE A 284 7.69 -4.02 -5.16
N PHE A 285 7.35 -5.30 -5.21
CA PHE A 285 7.19 -6.03 -6.48
C PHE A 285 5.92 -5.64 -7.24
N ASP A 286 4.95 -4.97 -6.59
CA ASP A 286 3.74 -4.49 -7.27
C ASP A 286 4.04 -3.44 -8.35
N PHE A 287 5.23 -2.82 -8.36
CA PHE A 287 5.64 -1.89 -9.42
C PHE A 287 5.52 -2.50 -10.81
N VAL A 288 5.79 -3.80 -10.97
CA VAL A 288 5.67 -4.48 -12.26
C VAL A 288 4.24 -4.39 -12.81
N LEU A 289 3.24 -4.43 -11.94
CA LEU A 289 1.82 -4.34 -12.31
C LEU A 289 1.33 -2.90 -12.46
N VAL A 290 1.94 -1.96 -11.74
CA VAL A 290 1.58 -0.53 -11.79
C VAL A 290 2.22 0.16 -13.02
N LEU A 291 3.40 -0.30 -13.45
CA LEU A 291 4.17 0.27 -14.58
C LEU A 291 3.35 0.45 -15.88
N PRO A 292 2.62 -0.57 -16.40
CA PRO A 292 1.82 -0.41 -17.62
C PRO A 292 0.63 0.54 -17.42
N GLN A 293 0.12 0.63 -16.20
CA GLN A 293 -1.07 1.43 -15.87
C GLN A 293 -0.73 2.92 -15.75
N CYS A 294 0.52 3.23 -15.42
CA CYS A 294 1.05 4.58 -15.29
C CYS A 294 1.18 5.35 -16.61
N GLY A 295 0.75 4.83 -17.77
CA GLY A 295 0.67 5.57 -19.04
C GLY A 295 -0.74 5.74 -19.61
N LEU A 296 -1.68 4.89 -19.19
CA LEU A 296 -2.99 4.72 -19.85
C LEU A 296 -4.17 5.23 -19.01
N SER A 297 -3.92 5.66 -17.77
CA SER A 297 -4.97 5.95 -16.79
C SER A 297 -4.83 7.35 -16.18
N ASP A 298 -5.96 8.02 -15.95
CA ASP A 298 -6.11 9.27 -15.17
C ASP A 298 -5.82 9.09 -13.66
N LYS A 299 -5.19 7.97 -13.28
CA LYS A 299 -4.85 7.65 -11.90
C LYS A 299 -3.64 8.44 -11.43
N LEU A 300 -3.75 8.92 -10.20
CA LEU A 300 -2.69 9.63 -9.50
C LEU A 300 -1.87 8.64 -8.66
N CYS A 301 -0.55 8.61 -8.83
CA CYS A 301 0.31 7.60 -8.24
C CYS A 301 1.47 8.24 -7.46
N PHE A 302 1.50 8.03 -6.14
CA PHE A 302 2.58 8.47 -5.26
C PHE A 302 3.46 7.28 -4.88
N ILE A 303 4.77 7.45 -5.00
CA ILE A 303 5.72 6.37 -4.78
C ILE A 303 6.83 6.85 -3.86
N ASN A 304 7.13 6.02 -2.87
CA ASN A 304 8.24 6.26 -1.96
C ASN A 304 9.58 5.89 -2.61
N SER A 305 10.58 6.73 -2.38
CA SER A 305 11.98 6.33 -2.52
C SER A 305 12.39 5.39 -1.38
N PRO A 306 13.53 4.69 -1.45
CA PRO A 306 14.00 3.85 -0.34
C PRO A 306 14.09 4.61 1.00
N ILE A 307 14.57 5.84 0.96
CA ILE A 307 14.67 6.70 2.14
C ILE A 307 13.27 7.05 2.67
N ASP A 308 12.30 7.27 1.79
CA ASP A 308 10.93 7.59 2.20
C ASP A 308 10.18 6.36 2.74
N ALA A 309 10.46 5.16 2.23
CA ALA A 309 9.95 3.93 2.79
C ALA A 309 10.46 3.74 4.24
N LEU A 310 11.76 3.98 4.48
CA LEU A 310 12.32 3.98 5.84
C LEU A 310 11.67 5.04 6.73
N ARG A 311 11.41 6.25 6.21
CA ARG A 311 10.66 7.28 6.94
C ARG A 311 9.23 6.87 7.26
N SER A 312 8.58 6.12 6.38
CA SER A 312 7.23 5.59 6.61
C SER A 312 7.24 4.56 7.74
N CYS A 313 8.24 3.69 7.79
CA CYS A 313 8.45 2.77 8.92
C CYS A 313 8.76 3.52 10.22
N HIS A 314 9.57 4.58 10.16
CA HIS A 314 9.86 5.43 11.33
C HIS A 314 8.62 6.16 11.83
N ALA A 315 7.76 6.63 10.93
CA ALA A 315 6.46 7.20 11.27
C ALA A 315 5.57 6.18 12.02
N MET A 316 5.50 4.93 11.53
CA MET A 316 4.80 3.86 12.25
C MET A 316 5.44 3.54 13.61
N SER A 317 6.77 3.68 13.77
CA SER A 317 7.38 3.46 15.08
C SER A 317 6.99 4.51 16.14
N MET A 318 6.41 5.64 15.73
CA MET A 318 5.80 6.59 16.67
C MET A 318 4.48 6.07 17.24
N HIS A 319 3.83 5.09 16.60
CA HIS A 319 2.64 4.39 17.09
C HIS A 319 3.01 3.15 17.90
N GLY A 320 3.83 3.33 18.92
CA GLY A 320 4.33 2.24 19.78
C GLY A 320 3.20 1.38 20.35
N SER A 321 2.08 2.00 20.72
CA SER A 321 0.88 1.31 21.23
C SER A 321 0.23 0.36 20.20
N GLN A 322 0.45 0.60 18.90
CA GLN A 322 -0.12 -0.18 17.80
C GLN A 322 0.86 -1.16 17.14
N LEU A 323 2.14 -1.14 17.51
CA LEU A 323 3.20 -1.97 16.89
C LEU A 323 3.15 -3.44 17.34
N ALA A 324 2.11 -4.16 16.92
CA ALA A 324 2.05 -5.61 17.06
C ALA A 324 2.94 -6.32 16.02
N TRP A 325 3.33 -7.57 16.28
CA TRP A 325 4.22 -8.35 15.39
C TRP A 325 3.72 -8.43 13.94
N PHE A 326 2.41 -8.53 13.71
CA PHE A 326 1.83 -8.60 12.37
C PHE A 326 1.89 -7.25 11.64
N ARG A 327 2.00 -6.12 12.37
CA ARG A 327 2.25 -4.80 11.76
C ARG A 327 3.66 -4.75 11.18
N LEU A 328 4.64 -5.45 11.73
CA LEU A 328 5.98 -5.54 11.12
C LEU A 328 5.92 -6.21 9.74
N LEU A 329 5.11 -7.26 9.59
CA LEU A 329 4.87 -7.87 8.28
C LEU A 329 4.21 -6.90 7.31
N TYR A 330 3.25 -6.10 7.79
CA TYR A 330 2.64 -5.05 6.98
C TYR A 330 3.67 -4.01 6.53
N LEU A 331 4.55 -3.54 7.43
CA LEU A 331 5.58 -2.55 7.10
C LEU A 331 6.57 -3.05 6.03
N LEU A 332 6.87 -4.34 6.04
CA LEU A 332 7.78 -4.96 5.08
C LEU A 332 7.11 -5.26 3.72
N TYR A 333 5.89 -5.78 3.75
CA TYR A 333 5.27 -6.39 2.57
C TYR A 333 4.07 -5.62 2.02
N SER A 334 3.52 -4.64 2.74
CA SER A 334 2.38 -3.90 2.22
C SER A 334 2.80 -2.97 1.09
N ARG A 335 2.15 -3.09 -0.08
CA ARG A 335 2.37 -2.15 -1.18
C ARG A 335 2.06 -0.70 -0.78
N TYR A 336 1.19 -0.48 0.21
CA TYR A 336 0.81 0.87 0.65
C TYR A 336 1.95 1.61 1.37
N MET A 337 2.99 0.90 1.81
CA MET A 337 4.23 1.51 2.31
C MET A 337 5.11 2.08 1.20
N PHE A 338 4.87 1.66 -0.05
CA PHE A 338 5.69 1.99 -1.21
C PHE A 338 4.93 2.78 -2.27
N ILE A 339 3.64 2.50 -2.46
CA ILE A 339 2.80 2.96 -3.57
C ILE A 339 1.41 3.33 -3.05
N ASN A 340 0.98 4.55 -3.31
CA ASN A 340 -0.42 4.94 -3.21
C ASN A 340 -0.94 5.28 -4.59
N GLN A 341 -2.00 4.60 -5.01
CA GLN A 341 -2.66 4.83 -6.28
C GLN A 341 -4.08 5.33 -5.99
N PHE A 342 -4.46 6.43 -6.64
CA PHE A 342 -5.72 7.11 -6.40
C PHE A 342 -6.55 7.20 -7.67
N THR A 343 -7.84 7.01 -7.49
CA THR A 343 -8.86 7.29 -8.49
C THR A 343 -9.57 8.60 -8.14
N ARG A 344 -9.70 9.51 -9.11
CA ARG A 344 -10.51 10.72 -8.93
C ARG A 344 -11.99 10.35 -8.99
N LEU A 345 -12.75 10.70 -7.96
CA LEU A 345 -14.20 10.59 -7.97
C LEU A 345 -14.79 11.84 -8.62
N LYS A 346 -15.77 11.62 -9.49
CA LYS A 346 -16.53 12.64 -10.20
C LYS A 346 -17.98 12.61 -9.73
#